data_AF-A0A6L8GDF6-F1
#
_entry.id   AF-A0A6L8GDF6-F1
#
_cell.length_a   1.000
_cell.length_b   1.000
_cell.length_c   1.000
_cell.angle_alpha   90.00
_cell.angle_beta   90.00
_cell.angle_gamma   90.00
#
_symmetry.space_group_name_H-M   'P 1'
#
loop_
_entity.id
_entity.type
_entity.pdbx_description
1 polymer ?
#
loop_
_entity_poly.entity_id
_entity_poly.type
_entity_poly.pdbx_seq_one_letter_code
_entity_poly.pdbx_strand_id
1 'polypeptide(L)' 'GYCGAPTIADLQQDCQLIRITPAGIRESHVHDVVITKEAPNYRSE' A
#
# COMPACT_ATOMS: atom_id res chain seq x y z
N GLY A 1 -10.89 3.37 8.71
CA GLY A 1 -9.50 3.25 8.18
C GLY A 1 -9.25 4.35 7.16
N TYR A 2 -8.16 4.30 6.41
CA TYR A 2 -7.80 5.34 5.41
C TYR A 2 -8.93 5.69 4.43
N CYS A 3 -9.75 4.73 4.04
CA CYS A 3 -10.86 4.92 3.10
C CYS A 3 -12.20 5.28 3.77
N GLY A 4 -12.25 5.49 5.09
CA GLY A 4 -13.50 5.85 5.79
C GLY A 4 -14.61 4.80 5.83
N ALA A 5 -14.43 3.63 5.22
CA ALA A 5 -15.44 2.57 5.15
C ALA A 5 -15.58 1.78 6.48
N PRO A 6 -16.78 1.76 7.11
CA PRO A 6 -17.03 0.99 8.33
C PRO A 6 -17.32 -0.49 8.04
N THR A 7 -17.82 -0.83 6.84
CA THR A 7 -18.04 -2.22 6.40
C THR A 7 -17.30 -2.55 5.10
N ILE A 8 -17.21 -3.85 4.78
CA ILE A 8 -16.62 -4.32 3.52
C ILE A 8 -17.45 -3.86 2.31
N ALA A 9 -18.78 -3.82 2.44
CA ALA A 9 -19.65 -3.36 1.37
C ALA A 9 -19.39 -1.88 1.04
N ASP A 10 -19.25 -1.03 2.06
CA ASP A 10 -18.94 0.40 1.87
C ASP A 10 -17.57 0.58 1.21
N LEU A 11 -16.57 -0.25 1.58
CA LEU A 11 -15.25 -0.20 0.93
C LEU A 11 -15.34 -0.55 -0.55
N GLN A 12 -16.13 -1.56 -0.91
CA GLN A 12 -16.26 -2.01 -2.30
C GLN A 12 -17.04 -1.01 -3.17
N GLN A 13 -17.98 -0.27 -2.59
CA GLN A 13 -18.83 0.68 -3.31
C GLN A 13 -18.19 2.07 -3.42
N ASP A 14 -17.59 2.57 -2.34
CA ASP A 14 -17.23 3.99 -2.24
C ASP A 14 -15.72 4.26 -2.35
N CYS A 15 -14.87 3.23 -2.25
CA CYS A 15 -13.43 3.42 -2.32
C CYS A 15 -12.98 3.84 -3.73
N GLN A 16 -12.05 4.78 -3.78
CA GLN A 16 -11.49 5.28 -5.02
C GLN A 16 -10.10 4.69 -5.24
N LEU A 17 -9.89 4.13 -6.42
CA LEU A 17 -8.59 3.65 -6.88
C LEU A 17 -8.03 4.59 -7.94
N ILE A 18 -6.72 4.82 -7.88
CA ILE A 18 -5.98 5.58 -8.89
C ILE A 18 -5.02 4.66 -9.63
N ARG A 19 -4.75 4.96 -10.90
CA ARG A 19 -3.71 4.26 -11.68
C ARG A 19 -2.37 4.89 -11.39
N ILE A 20 -1.37 4.04 -11.13
CA ILE A 20 0.01 4.47 -10.89
C ILE A 20 0.95 3.94 -11.99
N THR A 21 2.09 4.60 -12.13
CA THR A 21 3.14 4.19 -13.07
C THR A 21 4.10 3.18 -12.41
N PRO A 22 4.96 2.48 -13.19
CA PRO A 22 6.02 1.65 -12.62
C PRO A 22 6.97 2.43 -11.70
N ALA A 23 7.19 3.71 -11.97
CA ALA A 23 7.97 4.58 -11.09
C ALA A 23 7.25 4.79 -9.74
N GLY A 24 5.93 4.98 -9.76
CA GLY A 24 5.11 5.09 -8.55
C GLY A 24 5.09 3.81 -7.73
N ILE A 25 5.21 2.63 -8.36
CA ILE A 25 5.38 1.35 -7.65
C ILE A 25 6.69 1.39 -6.85
N ARG A 26 7.82 1.71 -7.50
CA ARG A 26 9.11 1.80 -6.82
C ARG A 26 9.12 2.80 -5.66
N GLU A 27 8.44 3.94 -5.84
CA GLU A 27 8.26 4.95 -4.79
C GLU A 27 7.39 4.45 -3.63
N SER A 28 6.37 3.64 -3.91
CA SER A 28 5.47 3.12 -2.88
C SER A 28 6.11 2.02 -2.03
N HIS A 29 7.10 1.31 -2.57
CA HIS A 29 7.89 0.32 -1.84
C HIS A 29 9.00 0.99 -1.03
N VAL A 30 9.53 0.31 -0.01
CA VAL A 30 10.76 0.75 0.67
C VAL A 30 11.87 0.92 -0.37
N HIS A 31 12.42 2.13 -0.47
CA HIS A 31 13.50 2.47 -1.40
C HIS A 31 14.56 3.33 -0.70
N ASP A 32 15.79 3.29 -1.23
CA ASP A 32 16.95 4.09 -0.80
C ASP A 32 17.36 3.94 0.68
N VAL A 33 17.07 2.78 1.28
CA VAL A 33 17.48 2.44 2.65
C VAL A 33 17.94 0.99 2.75
N VAL A 34 18.79 0.71 3.74
CA VAL A 34 19.17 -0.66 4.10
C VAL A 34 18.22 -1.16 5.20
N ILE A 35 17.49 -2.24 4.91
CA ILE A 35 16.65 -2.91 5.91
C ILE A 35 17.58 -3.62 6.91
N THR A 36 17.62 -3.11 8.14
CA THR A 36 18.47 -3.66 9.22
C THR A 36 17.74 -4.69 10.08
N LYS A 37 16.41 -4.74 9.99
CA LYS A 37 15.55 -5.67 10.70
C LYS A 37 14.33 -5.99 9.85
N GLU A 38 14.04 -7.28 9.73
CA GLU A 38 12.88 -7.78 9.00
C GLU A 38 11.57 -7.36 9.68
N ALA A 39 10.62 -6.87 8.86
CA ALA A 39 9.27 -6.56 9.31
C ALA A 39 8.37 -7.79 9.14
N PRO A 40 7.53 -8.13 10.13
CA PRO A 40 6.67 -9.31 10.05
C PRO A 40 5.61 -9.22 8.95
N ASN A 41 5.29 -8.02 8.49
CA ASN A 41 4.26 -7.70 7.49
C ASN A 41 4.84 -7.15 6.18
N TYR A 42 6.16 -7.07 6.02
CA TYR A 42 6.80 -6.55 4.81
C TYR A 42 8.05 -7.37 4.51
N ARG A 43 7.92 -8.29 3.54
CA ARG A 43 9.02 -9.11 3.04
C ARG A 43 9.38 -8.64 1.64
N SER A 44 10.65 -8.35 1.43
CA SER A 44 11.21 -8.13 0.11
C SER A 44 11.57 -9.52 -0.42
N GLU A 45 10.79 -10.05 -1.36
CA GLU A 45 11.15 -11.28 -2.09
C GLU A 45 12.16 -10.96 -3.20
#